data_AF-F6EL69-F1
#
_entry.id   AF-F6EL69-F1
#
_cell.length_a   1.000
_cell.length_b   1.000
_cell.length_c   1.000
_cell.angle_alpha   90.00
_cell.angle_beta   90.00
_cell.angle_gamma   90.00
#
_symmetry.space_group_name_H-M   'P 1'
#
loop_
_entity.id
_entity.type
_entity.pdbx_description
1 polymer ?
#
loop_
_entity_poly.entity_id
_entity_poly.type
_entity_poly.pdbx_seq_one_letter_code
_entity_poly.pdbx_strand_id
1 'polypeptide(L)'
;MNEYSAASAPTYGLQAAVKFTPQEWVEAGMPGTSSAVDWSAWPAAVAQFDRELEANAGVPIGQIRFSLSTVAWFWQCENGHRWQESAYSRRGRFSSGRPNNRARIYQRVAGSKSACRECTLDEFAARYSKCGHPSRDISLVSRQPTWIVGFCDECLHPAPQIGDAVFADHHLPTSKAELELRRKLSLLLPVTPADEANAVIVPPTPWGSDRVFPDILLASHRIAIEYDSPGFHGDAHAADGNDPDKDAALRSAGWEVIRVRTGDLPLFGPYDVAASGPTQLATNAVQDMVTRVLLERDDA
;
A
#
# COMPACT_ATOMS: atom_id res chain seq x y z
N MET A 1 -17.63 -16.63 -1.69
CA MET A 1 -17.35 -16.25 -3.08
C MET A 1 -16.40 -15.08 -3.01
N ASN A 2 -15.11 -15.32 -3.18
CA ASN A 2 -14.10 -14.27 -3.15
C ASN A 2 -14.02 -13.64 -4.54
N GLU A 3 -14.48 -12.40 -4.64
CA GLU A 3 -14.21 -11.55 -5.79
C GLU A 3 -12.73 -11.16 -5.73
N TYR A 4 -11.93 -11.78 -6.60
CA TYR A 4 -10.61 -11.28 -6.93
C TYR A 4 -10.81 -9.96 -7.67
N SER A 5 -10.67 -8.86 -6.93
CA SER A 5 -10.47 -7.53 -7.50
C SER A 5 -9.31 -7.60 -8.49
N ALA A 6 -9.59 -7.27 -9.74
CA ALA A 6 -8.60 -7.17 -10.81
C ALA A 6 -7.62 -6.04 -10.47
N ALA A 7 -6.58 -6.37 -9.72
CA ALA A 7 -5.44 -5.51 -9.56
C ALA A 7 -4.88 -5.21 -10.96
N SER A 8 -4.93 -3.94 -11.35
CA SER A 8 -4.30 -3.43 -12.56
C SER A 8 -2.87 -3.95 -12.64
N ALA A 9 -2.63 -4.91 -13.54
CA ALA A 9 -1.31 -5.48 -13.74
C ALA A 9 -0.35 -4.34 -14.09
N PRO A 10 0.79 -4.21 -13.41
CA PRO A 10 1.66 -3.07 -13.64
C PRO A 10 2.23 -3.15 -15.07
N THR A 11 2.08 -2.06 -15.82
CA THR A 11 2.53 -1.89 -17.21
C THR A 11 4.05 -1.66 -17.27
N TYR A 12 4.84 -2.57 -16.72
CA TYR A 12 6.30 -2.44 -16.76
C TYR A 12 6.86 -2.78 -18.14
N GLY A 13 7.14 -1.72 -18.90
CA GLY A 13 7.95 -1.75 -20.11
C GLY A 13 7.18 -2.19 -21.35
N LEU A 14 6.12 -1.49 -21.73
CA LEU A 14 5.67 -1.55 -23.12
C LEU A 14 6.76 -0.96 -24.03
N GLN A 15 7.01 -1.58 -25.18
CA GLN A 15 7.89 -0.98 -26.19
C GLN A 15 7.30 0.36 -26.65
N ALA A 16 8.14 1.33 -27.02
CA ALA A 16 7.71 2.59 -27.67
C ALA A 16 6.91 2.39 -28.98
N ALA A 17 6.76 1.15 -29.45
CA ALA A 17 6.00 0.77 -30.63
C ALA A 17 4.58 0.24 -30.34
N VAL A 18 4.22 -0.04 -29.07
CA VAL A 18 2.88 -0.47 -28.69
C VAL A 18 1.93 0.71 -28.83
N LYS A 19 0.82 0.50 -29.54
CA LYS A 19 -0.18 1.52 -29.89
C LYS A 19 -1.61 1.10 -29.55
N PHE A 20 -1.84 -0.18 -29.33
CA PHE A 20 -3.17 -0.74 -29.13
C PHE A 20 -3.17 -1.78 -28.01
N THR A 21 -4.25 -1.81 -27.25
CA THR A 21 -4.70 -2.98 -26.49
C THR A 21 -5.28 -4.04 -27.44
N PRO A 22 -5.46 -5.30 -27.00
CA PRO A 22 -6.14 -6.32 -27.79
C PRO A 22 -7.54 -5.89 -28.25
N GLN A 23 -8.30 -5.23 -27.37
CA GLN A 23 -9.65 -4.77 -27.66
C GLN A 23 -9.67 -3.69 -28.75
N GLU A 24 -8.86 -2.63 -28.60
CA GLU A 24 -8.76 -1.56 -29.60
C GLU A 24 -8.29 -2.09 -30.95
N TRP A 25 -7.42 -3.11 -30.96
CA TRP A 25 -6.96 -3.74 -32.19
C TRP A 25 -8.10 -4.43 -32.97
N VAL A 26 -8.96 -5.17 -32.25
CA VAL A 26 -10.14 -5.83 -32.82
C VAL A 26 -11.17 -4.80 -33.30
N GLU A 27 -11.47 -3.80 -32.48
CA GLU A 27 -12.43 -2.74 -32.80
C GLU A 27 -12.01 -1.89 -34.01
N ALA A 28 -10.71 -1.64 -34.16
CA ALA A 28 -10.15 -0.93 -35.32
C ALA A 28 -10.24 -1.71 -36.64
N GLY A 29 -10.75 -2.95 -36.63
CA GLY A 29 -10.85 -3.81 -37.81
C GLY A 29 -9.49 -4.13 -38.44
N MET A 30 -8.41 -4.01 -37.66
CA MET A 30 -7.05 -4.23 -38.13
C MET A 30 -6.85 -5.71 -38.45
N PRO A 31 -6.12 -6.06 -39.52
CA PRO A 31 -6.10 -7.44 -40.03
C PRO A 31 -5.43 -8.39 -39.04
N GLY A 32 -6.26 -9.14 -38.33
CA GLY A 32 -5.95 -10.43 -37.72
C GLY A 32 -7.15 -11.33 -37.99
N THR A 33 -7.03 -12.25 -38.95
CA THR A 33 -7.82 -13.51 -39.06
C THR A 33 -7.63 -14.23 -40.41
N SER A 34 -7.00 -13.66 -41.44
CA SER A 34 -7.06 -14.29 -42.78
C SER A 34 -6.08 -15.45 -43.06
N SER A 35 -5.21 -15.85 -42.13
CA SER A 35 -4.49 -17.14 -42.23
C SER A 35 -3.97 -17.54 -40.85
N ALA A 36 -4.15 -18.81 -40.47
CA ALA A 36 -3.48 -19.35 -39.28
C ALA A 36 -1.95 -19.17 -39.42
N VAL A 37 -1.34 -18.59 -38.40
CA VAL A 37 0.10 -18.45 -38.23
C VAL A 37 0.56 -19.58 -37.31
N ASP A 38 1.52 -20.37 -37.78
CA ASP A 38 2.08 -21.44 -36.96
C ASP A 38 3.12 -20.88 -35.96
N TRP A 39 2.82 -21.04 -34.67
CA TRP A 39 3.70 -20.67 -33.56
C TRP A 39 4.52 -21.85 -33.00
N SER A 40 4.45 -23.03 -33.62
CA SER A 40 5.11 -24.26 -33.16
C SER A 40 6.63 -24.12 -32.94
N ALA A 41 7.29 -23.22 -33.68
CA ALA A 41 8.70 -22.90 -33.51
C ALA A 41 9.03 -22.22 -32.16
N TRP A 42 8.03 -21.71 -31.43
CA TRP A 42 8.17 -20.99 -30.16
C TRP A 42 7.22 -21.56 -29.09
N PRO A 43 7.41 -22.82 -28.66
CA PRO A 43 6.49 -23.51 -27.76
C PRO A 43 6.33 -22.81 -26.41
N ALA A 44 7.39 -22.16 -25.89
CA ALA A 44 7.32 -21.37 -24.67
C ALA A 44 6.35 -20.18 -24.81
N ALA A 45 6.37 -19.49 -25.96
CA ALA A 45 5.44 -18.39 -26.20
C ALA A 45 3.99 -18.89 -26.31
N VAL A 46 3.77 -20.05 -26.95
CA VAL A 46 2.45 -20.68 -27.02
C VAL A 46 1.92 -21.03 -25.63
N ALA A 47 2.74 -21.69 -24.80
CA ALA A 47 2.38 -22.04 -23.43
C ALA A 47 2.12 -20.83 -22.53
N GLN A 48 2.72 -19.69 -22.85
CA GLN A 48 2.62 -18.46 -22.07
C GLN A 48 1.59 -17.47 -22.60
N PHE A 49 0.98 -17.71 -23.77
CA PHE A 49 -0.13 -16.87 -24.19
C PHE A 49 -1.26 -17.02 -23.19
N ASP A 50 -1.88 -15.91 -22.79
CA ASP A 50 -2.89 -15.93 -21.74
C ASP A 50 -3.98 -16.95 -22.06
N ARG A 51 -4.29 -17.81 -21.08
CA ARG A 51 -5.25 -18.90 -21.22
C ARG A 51 -6.68 -18.39 -21.19
N GLU A 52 -6.91 -17.25 -20.56
CA GLU A 52 -8.19 -16.53 -20.57
C GLU A 52 -8.25 -15.73 -21.87
N LEU A 53 -8.84 -16.32 -22.92
CA LEU A 53 -8.88 -15.71 -24.26
C LEU A 53 -9.55 -14.33 -24.26
N GLU A 54 -10.51 -14.12 -23.36
CA GLU A 54 -11.18 -12.85 -23.14
C GLU A 54 -10.20 -11.72 -22.83
N ALA A 55 -9.10 -12.01 -22.13
CA ALA A 55 -8.02 -11.05 -21.87
C ALA A 55 -7.41 -10.47 -23.15
N ASN A 56 -7.35 -11.32 -24.18
CA ASN A 56 -6.83 -10.97 -25.50
C ASN A 56 -7.96 -10.73 -26.51
N ALA A 57 -9.11 -10.23 -26.04
CA ALA A 57 -10.29 -9.92 -26.85
C ALA A 57 -10.79 -11.10 -27.70
N GLY A 58 -10.63 -12.32 -27.20
CA GLY A 58 -11.02 -13.56 -27.89
C GLY A 58 -10.08 -13.96 -29.03
N VAL A 59 -8.96 -13.27 -29.24
CA VAL A 59 -8.03 -13.55 -30.34
C VAL A 59 -7.07 -14.66 -29.93
N PRO A 60 -7.11 -15.85 -30.56
CA PRO A 60 -6.16 -16.92 -30.27
C PRO A 60 -4.78 -16.58 -30.85
N ILE A 61 -3.70 -17.07 -30.21
CA ILE A 61 -2.32 -16.81 -30.66
C ILE A 61 -2.06 -17.17 -32.12
N GLY A 62 -2.73 -18.21 -32.64
CA GLY A 62 -2.62 -18.63 -34.04
C GLY A 62 -3.12 -17.59 -35.06
N GLN A 63 -3.83 -16.54 -34.65
CA GLN A 63 -4.25 -15.45 -35.52
C GLN A 63 -3.33 -14.23 -35.43
N ILE A 64 -2.36 -14.25 -34.52
CA ILE A 64 -1.44 -13.15 -34.25
C ILE A 64 -0.14 -13.38 -35.01
N ARG A 65 0.25 -12.43 -35.88
CA ARG A 65 1.55 -12.50 -36.56
C ARG A 65 2.68 -12.33 -35.55
N PHE A 66 3.69 -13.19 -35.61
CA PHE A 66 4.90 -13.09 -34.77
C PHE A 66 5.69 -11.79 -34.96
N SER A 67 5.48 -11.05 -36.06
CA SER A 67 6.13 -9.76 -36.31
C SER A 67 5.37 -8.57 -35.70
N LEU A 68 4.19 -8.80 -35.13
CA LEU A 68 3.34 -7.74 -34.62
C LEU A 68 3.94 -7.15 -33.34
N SER A 69 4.37 -5.90 -33.43
CA SER A 69 4.98 -5.14 -32.33
C SER A 69 4.06 -4.09 -31.70
N THR A 70 2.91 -3.81 -32.34
CA THR A 70 2.04 -2.67 -32.03
C THR A 70 0.94 -2.96 -31.03
N VAL A 71 0.76 -4.22 -30.62
CA VAL A 71 -0.31 -4.63 -29.70
C VAL A 71 0.29 -5.20 -28.44
N ALA A 72 -0.25 -4.81 -27.27
CA ALA A 72 0.11 -5.32 -25.96
C ALA A 72 -0.74 -6.56 -25.60
N TRP A 73 -0.34 -7.73 -26.07
CA TRP A 73 -1.02 -8.98 -25.72
C TRP A 73 -0.72 -9.38 -24.28
N PHE A 74 -1.68 -10.00 -23.62
CA PHE A 74 -1.49 -10.60 -22.30
C PHE A 74 -0.83 -11.97 -22.42
N TRP A 75 0.05 -12.24 -21.47
CA TRP A 75 0.80 -13.47 -21.31
C TRP A 75 0.80 -13.86 -19.85
N GLN A 76 0.89 -15.16 -19.57
CA GLN A 76 0.97 -15.72 -18.24
C GLN A 76 1.99 -16.88 -18.22
N CYS A 77 2.91 -16.91 -17.26
CA CYS A 77 3.82 -18.05 -17.10
C CYS A 77 3.19 -19.16 -16.25
N GLU A 78 3.84 -20.33 -16.19
CA GLU A 78 3.37 -21.48 -15.41
C GLU A 78 3.29 -21.19 -13.89
N ASN A 79 4.08 -20.23 -13.40
CA ASN A 79 4.01 -19.76 -12.00
C ASN A 79 2.89 -18.72 -11.77
N GLY A 80 2.04 -18.46 -12.77
CA GLY A 80 0.89 -17.56 -12.65
C GLY A 80 1.20 -16.07 -12.86
N HIS A 81 2.47 -15.67 -12.96
CA HIS A 81 2.83 -14.27 -13.25
C HIS A 81 2.28 -13.84 -14.61
N ARG A 82 1.61 -12.69 -14.64
CA ARG A 82 0.93 -12.16 -15.81
C ARG A 82 1.54 -10.82 -16.24
N TRP A 83 1.69 -10.59 -17.54
CA TRP A 83 2.24 -9.35 -18.07
C TRP A 83 1.71 -9.06 -19.48
N GLN A 84 1.91 -7.82 -19.94
CA GLN A 84 1.60 -7.39 -21.29
C GLN A 84 2.87 -7.20 -22.13
N GLU A 85 2.89 -7.74 -23.34
CA GLU A 85 3.99 -7.57 -24.28
C GLU A 85 3.56 -7.85 -25.73
N SER A 86 4.31 -7.32 -26.71
CA SER A 86 4.06 -7.58 -28.11
C SER A 86 4.47 -8.99 -28.54
N ALA A 87 3.78 -9.55 -29.54
CA ALA A 87 4.09 -10.84 -30.12
C ALA A 87 5.55 -10.91 -30.62
N TYR A 88 6.03 -9.81 -31.22
CA TYR A 88 7.41 -9.67 -31.67
C TYR A 88 8.47 -9.86 -30.59
N SER A 89 8.20 -9.36 -29.38
CA SER A 89 9.09 -9.53 -28.23
C SER A 89 9.16 -10.97 -27.72
N ARG A 90 8.13 -11.78 -27.98
CA ARG A 90 7.99 -13.14 -27.44
C ARG A 90 8.51 -14.24 -28.34
N ARG A 91 8.84 -13.91 -29.60
CA ARG A 91 9.48 -14.81 -30.55
C ARG A 91 10.72 -15.46 -29.92
N GLY A 92 10.57 -16.73 -29.52
CA GLY A 92 11.56 -17.49 -28.76
C GLY A 92 12.90 -17.66 -29.47
N ARG A 93 13.93 -18.01 -28.69
CA ARG A 93 15.39 -18.00 -28.99
C ARG A 93 15.90 -16.75 -29.75
N PHE A 94 17.07 -16.29 -29.36
CA PHE A 94 17.73 -15.23 -30.12
C PHE A 94 18.12 -15.75 -31.50
N SER A 95 18.01 -14.90 -32.54
CA SER A 95 18.24 -15.27 -33.95
C SER A 95 19.63 -15.85 -34.23
N SER A 96 20.61 -15.64 -33.34
CA SER A 96 21.97 -16.16 -33.40
C SER A 96 22.31 -17.17 -32.30
N GLY A 97 21.31 -17.64 -31.54
CA GLY A 97 21.51 -18.44 -30.32
C GLY A 97 22.13 -17.66 -29.15
N ARG A 98 22.50 -16.38 -29.35
CA ARG A 98 23.09 -15.51 -28.33
C ARG A 98 22.19 -14.30 -28.03
N PRO A 99 22.06 -13.88 -26.77
CA PRO A 99 21.34 -12.66 -26.43
C PRO A 99 21.91 -11.47 -27.20
N ASN A 100 21.06 -10.72 -27.89
CA ASN A 100 21.48 -9.47 -28.53
C ASN A 100 21.44 -8.32 -27.52
N ASN A 101 22.25 -7.28 -27.72
CA ASN A 101 22.30 -6.13 -26.81
C ASN A 101 21.01 -5.30 -26.77
N ARG A 102 20.05 -5.57 -27.68
CA ARG A 102 18.73 -4.94 -27.70
C ARG A 102 17.70 -5.68 -26.85
N ALA A 103 18.02 -6.88 -26.35
CA ALA A 103 17.15 -7.64 -25.48
C ALA A 103 17.19 -7.08 -24.06
N ARG A 104 16.06 -7.19 -23.36
CA ARG A 104 15.95 -6.73 -21.97
C ARG A 104 16.92 -7.53 -21.09
N ILE A 105 17.46 -6.89 -20.06
CA ILE A 105 18.47 -7.52 -19.19
C ILE A 105 18.01 -8.88 -18.65
N TYR A 106 16.77 -8.98 -18.18
CA TYR A 106 16.21 -10.22 -17.66
C TYR A 106 16.11 -11.33 -18.73
N GLN A 107 15.74 -10.99 -19.97
CA GLN A 107 15.71 -11.95 -21.08
C GLN A 107 17.12 -12.44 -21.44
N ARG A 108 18.13 -11.57 -21.33
CA ARG A 108 19.54 -11.94 -21.57
C ARG A 108 20.06 -12.88 -20.49
N VAL A 109 19.79 -12.58 -19.22
CA VAL A 109 20.19 -13.40 -18.07
C VAL A 109 19.52 -14.77 -18.12
N ALA A 110 18.19 -14.81 -18.27
CA ALA A 110 17.42 -16.05 -18.45
C ALA A 110 17.72 -16.77 -19.77
N GLY A 111 18.37 -16.10 -20.74
CA GLY A 111 18.75 -16.70 -22.03
C GLY A 111 17.59 -16.93 -23.01
N SER A 112 16.43 -16.34 -22.76
CA SER A 112 15.24 -16.49 -23.60
C SER A 112 14.46 -15.19 -23.74
N LYS A 113 13.99 -14.89 -24.96
CA LYS A 113 13.01 -13.83 -25.21
C LYS A 113 11.66 -14.10 -24.57
N SER A 114 11.34 -15.37 -24.35
CA SER A 114 10.12 -15.81 -23.68
C SER A 114 10.28 -15.89 -22.15
N ALA A 115 11.38 -15.37 -21.60
CA ALA A 115 11.58 -15.32 -20.15
C ALA A 115 10.44 -14.52 -19.47
N CYS A 116 10.06 -14.96 -18.28
CA CYS A 116 9.19 -14.21 -17.37
C CYS A 116 10.07 -13.29 -16.52
N ARG A 117 9.68 -12.02 -16.39
CA ARG A 117 10.41 -11.03 -15.57
C ARG A 117 10.48 -11.48 -14.11
N GLU A 118 9.35 -11.83 -13.53
CA GLU A 118 9.26 -12.21 -12.11
C GLU A 118 10.03 -13.51 -11.83
N CYS A 119 9.86 -14.57 -12.64
CA CYS A 119 10.66 -15.78 -12.48
C CYS A 119 12.18 -15.51 -12.60
N THR A 120 12.57 -14.53 -13.42
CA THR A 120 13.98 -14.13 -13.53
C THR A 120 14.46 -13.41 -12.27
N LEU A 121 13.62 -12.60 -11.63
CA LEU A 121 13.95 -11.99 -10.33
C LEU A 121 14.07 -13.05 -9.25
N ASP A 122 13.12 -13.98 -9.19
CA ASP A 122 13.12 -15.05 -8.18
C ASP A 122 14.42 -15.86 -8.19
N GLU A 123 14.92 -16.16 -9.39
CA GLU A 123 16.12 -16.98 -9.59
C GLU A 123 17.43 -16.16 -9.60
N PHE A 124 17.44 -14.98 -10.23
CA PHE A 124 18.68 -14.26 -10.58
C PHE A 124 18.82 -12.86 -9.97
N ALA A 125 17.88 -12.41 -9.12
CA ALA A 125 18.04 -11.12 -8.46
C ALA A 125 19.22 -11.10 -7.48
N ALA A 126 19.86 -9.93 -7.37
CA ALA A 126 20.78 -9.65 -6.28
C ALA A 126 20.06 -9.81 -4.93
N ARG A 127 20.77 -10.28 -3.89
CA ARG A 127 20.19 -10.49 -2.55
C ARG A 127 20.79 -9.54 -1.52
N TYR A 128 19.97 -9.09 -0.57
CA TYR A 128 20.43 -8.25 0.52
C TYR A 128 21.18 -9.08 1.56
N SER A 129 22.38 -8.63 1.96
CA SER A 129 23.29 -9.43 2.78
C SER A 129 22.81 -9.64 4.22
N LYS A 130 21.92 -8.78 4.74
CA LYS A 130 21.41 -8.88 6.12
C LYS A 130 20.10 -9.66 6.25
N CYS A 131 19.24 -9.66 5.22
CA CYS A 131 17.96 -10.36 5.25
C CYS A 131 17.80 -11.48 4.20
N GLY A 132 18.69 -11.57 3.21
CA GLY A 132 18.64 -12.58 2.16
C GLY A 132 17.52 -12.41 1.12
N HIS A 133 16.66 -11.40 1.28
CA HIS A 133 15.59 -11.10 0.33
C HIS A 133 16.13 -10.68 -1.04
N PRO A 134 15.47 -11.08 -2.14
CA PRO A 134 15.85 -10.66 -3.49
C PRO A 134 15.49 -9.18 -3.71
N SER A 135 16.35 -8.46 -4.42
CA SER A 135 16.04 -7.12 -4.91
C SER A 135 14.99 -7.18 -6.02
N ARG A 136 14.04 -6.24 -5.99
CA ARG A 136 13.06 -6.06 -7.07
C ARG A 136 13.62 -5.24 -8.24
N ASP A 137 14.84 -4.71 -8.12
CA ASP A 137 15.52 -3.98 -9.19
C ASP A 137 16.02 -4.95 -10.26
N ILE A 138 15.30 -4.96 -11.38
CA ILE A 138 15.61 -5.80 -12.54
C ILE A 138 16.96 -5.47 -13.18
N SER A 139 17.52 -4.29 -12.93
CA SER A 139 18.84 -3.91 -13.43
C SER A 139 19.97 -4.69 -12.73
N LEU A 140 19.69 -5.26 -11.56
CA LEU A 140 20.64 -5.98 -10.73
C LEU A 140 20.59 -7.50 -10.92
N VAL A 141 19.83 -8.01 -11.89
CA VAL A 141 19.80 -9.44 -12.21
C VAL A 141 21.09 -9.90 -12.88
N SER A 142 21.62 -11.04 -12.42
CA SER A 142 22.87 -11.61 -12.92
C SER A 142 22.87 -13.14 -12.81
N ARG A 143 23.58 -13.81 -13.73
CA ARG A 143 23.80 -15.27 -13.63
C ARG A 143 24.75 -15.65 -12.49
N GLN A 144 25.56 -14.70 -12.03
CA GLN A 144 26.40 -14.87 -10.85
C GLN A 144 25.70 -14.22 -9.66
N PRO A 145 25.64 -14.89 -8.50
CA PRO A 145 25.05 -14.32 -7.29
C PRO A 145 25.73 -13.00 -6.93
N THR A 146 24.94 -11.94 -6.81
CA THR A 146 25.38 -10.61 -6.38
C THR A 146 24.72 -10.27 -5.05
N TRP A 147 25.44 -9.51 -4.23
CA TRP A 147 24.97 -9.13 -2.89
C TRP A 147 24.90 -7.61 -2.76
N ILE A 148 23.77 -7.14 -2.25
CA ILE A 148 23.57 -5.74 -1.84
C ILE A 148 23.85 -5.68 -0.35
N VAL A 149 24.73 -4.77 0.08
CA VAL A 149 25.07 -4.65 1.50
C VAL A 149 23.90 -4.02 2.25
N GLY A 150 23.39 -4.69 3.29
CA GLY A 150 22.36 -4.16 4.18
C GLY A 150 21.05 -4.94 4.16
N PHE A 151 19.98 -4.29 4.62
CA PHE A 151 18.60 -4.76 4.60
C PHE A 151 17.86 -4.21 3.36
N CYS A 152 16.81 -4.89 2.90
CA CYS A 152 15.89 -4.35 1.90
C CYS A 152 14.97 -3.27 2.50
N ASP A 153 14.34 -2.45 1.65
CA ASP A 153 13.45 -1.37 2.09
C ASP A 153 12.29 -1.86 2.98
N GLU A 154 11.70 -3.00 2.65
CA GLU A 154 10.63 -3.62 3.47
C GLU A 154 11.13 -4.03 4.88
N CYS A 155 12.40 -4.41 5.02
CA CYS A 155 13.00 -4.71 6.32
C CYS A 155 13.49 -3.46 7.06
N LEU A 156 13.84 -2.39 6.33
CA LEU A 156 14.19 -1.09 6.93
C LEU A 156 12.95 -0.33 7.40
N HIS A 157 11.81 -0.54 6.72
CA HIS A 157 10.53 0.09 7.00
C HIS A 157 9.44 -0.98 7.05
N PRO A 158 9.34 -1.76 8.15
CA PRO A 158 8.30 -2.76 8.28
C PRO A 158 6.91 -2.10 8.21
N ALA A 159 5.92 -2.85 7.72
CA ALA A 159 4.54 -2.38 7.72
C ALA A 159 4.10 -1.99 9.15
N PRO A 160 3.31 -0.91 9.32
CA PRO A 160 2.81 -0.50 10.62
C PRO A 160 2.11 -1.66 11.34
N GLN A 161 2.43 -1.83 12.62
CA GLN A 161 1.84 -2.82 13.51
C GLN A 161 0.70 -2.20 14.33
N ILE A 162 -0.15 -3.04 14.92
CA ILE A 162 -1.17 -2.59 15.89
C ILE A 162 -0.47 -1.80 17.00
N GLY A 163 -0.97 -0.59 17.27
CA GLY A 163 -0.42 0.35 18.24
C GLY A 163 0.57 1.35 17.66
N ASP A 164 0.99 1.23 16.40
CA ASP A 164 1.85 2.22 15.77
C ASP A 164 1.07 3.51 15.47
N ALA A 165 1.68 4.65 15.80
CA ALA A 165 1.23 5.95 15.32
C ALA A 165 1.73 6.14 13.88
N VAL A 166 0.82 6.49 12.98
CA VAL A 166 1.12 6.66 11.55
C VAL A 166 0.53 7.95 11.01
N PHE A 167 1.15 8.46 9.95
CA PHE A 167 0.51 9.43 9.09
C PHE A 167 -0.44 8.73 8.11
N ALA A 168 -1.63 9.29 7.96
CA ALA A 168 -2.64 8.87 7.01
C ALA A 168 -3.17 10.10 6.26
N ASP A 169 -3.36 9.97 4.95
CA ASP A 169 -3.91 11.04 4.10
C ASP A 169 -5.43 11.18 4.33
N HIS A 170 -5.80 11.57 5.54
CA HIS A 170 -7.15 11.80 6.01
C HIS A 170 -7.16 13.07 6.86
N HIS A 171 -7.87 14.08 6.38
CA HIS A 171 -7.98 15.38 7.05
C HIS A 171 -9.34 15.50 7.72
N LEU A 172 -9.41 15.21 9.02
CA LEU A 172 -10.61 15.52 9.80
C LEU A 172 -10.75 17.04 9.96
N PRO A 173 -11.98 17.59 10.01
CA PRO A 173 -12.20 19.00 10.28
C PRO A 173 -11.74 19.34 11.71
N THR A 174 -10.57 19.96 11.85
CA THR A 174 -10.08 20.45 13.16
C THR A 174 -10.78 21.75 13.54
N SER A 175 -11.32 21.80 14.77
CA SER A 175 -11.94 23.03 15.28
C SER A 175 -10.89 24.08 15.68
N LYS A 176 -11.26 25.38 15.68
CA LYS A 176 -10.36 26.44 16.20
C LYS A 176 -9.97 26.20 17.66
N ALA A 177 -10.87 25.61 18.45
CA ALA A 177 -10.64 25.35 19.86
C ALA A 177 -9.63 24.22 20.06
N GLU A 178 -9.80 23.12 19.33
CA GLU A 178 -8.86 21.99 19.28
C GLU A 178 -7.46 22.45 18.85
N LEU A 179 -7.35 23.27 17.79
CA LEU A 179 -6.06 23.80 17.34
C LEU A 179 -5.37 24.66 18.42
N GLU A 180 -6.12 25.49 19.14
CA GLU A 180 -5.56 26.31 20.22
C GLU A 180 -5.13 25.45 21.41
N LEU A 181 -5.90 24.41 21.78
CA LEU A 181 -5.50 23.46 22.81
C LEU A 181 -4.21 22.72 22.40
N ARG A 182 -4.15 22.20 21.17
CA ARG A 182 -2.96 21.54 20.62
C ARG A 182 -1.74 22.45 20.72
N ARG A 183 -1.85 23.71 20.27
CA ARG A 183 -0.77 24.69 20.33
C ARG A 183 -0.26 24.93 21.76
N LYS A 184 -1.16 25.01 22.74
CA LYS A 184 -0.82 25.18 24.16
C LYS A 184 -0.15 23.93 24.74
N LEU A 185 -0.68 22.74 24.44
CA LEU A 185 -0.13 21.47 24.92
C LEU A 185 1.26 21.20 24.33
N SER A 186 1.51 21.55 23.06
CA SER A 186 2.84 21.40 22.43
C SER A 186 3.96 22.18 23.13
N LEU A 187 3.64 23.15 23.98
CA LEU A 187 4.63 23.88 24.79
C LEU A 187 5.03 23.13 26.07
N LEU A 188 4.25 22.14 26.50
CA LEU A 188 4.39 21.46 27.79
C LEU A 188 4.56 19.94 27.66
N LEU A 189 4.03 19.36 26.59
CA LEU A 189 3.98 17.93 26.32
C LEU A 189 4.60 17.62 24.95
N PRO A 190 5.13 16.39 24.76
CA PRO A 190 5.68 15.95 23.49
C PRO A 190 4.56 15.58 22.51
N VAL A 191 3.76 16.58 22.12
CA VAL A 191 2.70 16.44 21.12
C VAL A 191 3.31 16.08 19.79
N THR A 192 2.84 14.97 19.21
CA THR A 192 3.25 14.52 17.89
C THR A 192 2.71 15.49 16.83
N PRO A 193 3.59 16.04 15.97
CA PRO A 193 3.17 16.84 14.82
C PRO A 193 2.22 16.05 13.91
N ALA A 194 1.17 16.70 13.40
CA ALA A 194 0.13 16.03 12.63
C ALA A 194 0.62 15.52 11.26
N ASP A 195 1.72 16.08 10.74
CA ASP A 195 2.42 15.63 9.54
C ASP A 195 3.40 14.46 9.79
N GLU A 196 3.71 14.16 11.06
CA GLU A 196 4.44 12.95 11.46
C GLU A 196 3.49 11.79 11.73
N ALA A 197 2.40 12.03 12.49
CA ALA A 197 1.34 11.07 12.71
C ALA A 197 0.01 11.74 13.08
N ASN A 198 -1.08 11.21 12.54
CA ASN A 198 -2.46 11.65 12.81
C ASN A 198 -3.43 10.47 13.06
N ALA A 199 -2.94 9.24 13.03
CA ALA A 199 -3.73 8.05 13.25
C ALA A 199 -2.96 7.01 14.07
N VAL A 200 -3.71 6.10 14.69
CA VAL A 200 -3.20 4.91 15.37
C VAL A 200 -3.73 3.69 14.65
N ILE A 201 -2.85 2.73 14.35
CA ILE A 201 -3.26 1.41 13.84
C ILE A 201 -3.91 0.64 14.99
N VAL A 202 -5.15 0.22 14.80
CA VAL A 202 -5.94 -0.52 15.79
C VAL A 202 -6.39 -1.86 15.22
N PRO A 203 -6.81 -2.84 16.06
CA PRO A 203 -7.59 -3.96 15.56
C PRO A 203 -8.85 -3.46 14.82
N PRO A 204 -9.34 -4.19 13.81
CA PRO A 204 -10.53 -3.79 13.06
C PRO A 204 -11.69 -3.41 13.98
N THR A 205 -12.18 -2.18 13.87
CA THR A 205 -13.33 -1.68 14.63
C THR A 205 -14.63 -2.34 14.14
N PRO A 206 -15.76 -2.23 14.87
CA PRO A 206 -17.05 -2.78 14.43
C PRO A 206 -17.53 -2.27 13.06
N TRP A 207 -17.09 -1.08 12.64
CA TRP A 207 -17.36 -0.49 11.33
C TRP A 207 -16.25 -0.74 10.29
N GLY A 208 -15.31 -1.64 10.58
CA GLY A 208 -14.30 -2.12 9.63
C GLY A 208 -13.09 -1.21 9.43
N SER A 209 -12.88 -0.19 10.28
CA SER A 209 -11.69 0.65 10.23
C SER A 209 -10.52 -0.02 10.95
N ASP A 210 -9.32 0.02 10.37
CA ASP A 210 -8.06 -0.39 11.00
C ASP A 210 -7.31 0.80 11.62
N ARG A 211 -7.92 1.99 11.59
CA ARG A 211 -7.36 3.25 12.06
C ARG A 211 -8.34 4.02 12.92
N VAL A 212 -7.82 4.64 13.97
CA VAL A 212 -8.50 5.69 14.75
C VAL A 212 -7.69 6.97 14.64
N PHE A 213 -8.38 8.10 14.61
CA PHE A 213 -7.81 9.44 14.39
C PHE A 213 -8.10 10.33 15.61
N PRO A 214 -7.26 10.29 16.66
CA PRO A 214 -7.42 11.18 17.80
C PRO A 214 -7.13 12.64 17.46
N ASP A 215 -7.80 13.56 18.15
CA ASP A 215 -7.58 15.00 17.95
C ASP A 215 -6.14 15.43 18.25
N ILE A 216 -5.46 14.81 19.23
CA ILE A 216 -4.07 15.08 19.61
C ILE A 216 -3.38 13.77 20.02
N LEU A 217 -2.16 13.55 19.53
CA LEU A 217 -1.34 12.36 19.83
C LEU A 217 -0.12 12.72 20.67
N LEU A 218 0.16 11.91 21.69
CA LEU A 218 1.44 11.84 22.39
C LEU A 218 2.09 10.49 22.08
N ALA A 219 2.59 10.30 20.85
CA ALA A 219 2.97 8.98 20.34
C ALA A 219 4.06 8.28 21.17
N SER A 220 5.03 9.05 21.69
CA SER A 220 6.09 8.53 22.57
C SER A 220 5.57 7.95 23.89
N HIS A 221 4.35 8.32 24.29
CA HIS A 221 3.71 7.90 25.54
C HIS A 221 2.51 6.97 25.30
N ARG A 222 2.12 6.71 24.04
CA ARG A 222 0.87 5.99 23.69
C ARG A 222 -0.35 6.55 24.43
N ILE A 223 -0.53 7.87 24.36
CA ILE A 223 -1.69 8.58 24.89
C ILE A 223 -2.36 9.36 23.75
N ALA A 224 -3.65 9.14 23.57
CA ALA A 224 -4.54 9.88 22.69
C ALA A 224 -5.34 10.88 23.53
N ILE A 225 -5.46 12.12 23.05
CA ILE A 225 -6.28 13.15 23.69
C ILE A 225 -7.37 13.56 22.71
N GLU A 226 -8.64 13.43 23.13
CA GLU A 226 -9.82 13.86 22.37
C GLU A 226 -10.35 15.17 22.96
N TYR A 227 -10.75 16.11 22.11
CA TYR A 227 -11.35 17.38 22.48
C TYR A 227 -12.84 17.38 22.15
N ASP A 228 -13.64 16.95 23.12
CA ASP A 228 -15.09 16.83 22.93
C ASP A 228 -15.78 18.15 23.25
N SER A 229 -16.56 18.64 22.29
CA SER A 229 -17.42 19.80 22.46
C SER A 229 -18.83 19.48 22.00
N PRO A 230 -19.88 20.07 22.61
CA PRO A 230 -21.27 19.79 22.24
C PRO A 230 -21.60 20.23 20.79
N GLY A 231 -20.64 20.77 20.05
CA GLY A 231 -20.82 21.25 18.69
C GLY A 231 -21.63 22.53 18.62
N PHE A 232 -21.82 23.05 17.41
CA PHE A 232 -22.59 24.27 17.20
C PHE A 232 -24.08 24.10 17.55
N HIS A 233 -24.63 22.89 17.35
CA HIS A 233 -26.05 22.58 17.57
C HIS A 233 -26.35 21.92 18.93
N GLY A 234 -25.33 21.63 19.74
CA GLY A 234 -25.51 21.10 21.10
C GLY A 234 -25.79 19.59 21.18
N ASP A 235 -25.66 18.87 20.06
CA ASP A 235 -26.02 17.46 19.89
C ASP A 235 -24.82 16.55 19.63
N ALA A 236 -23.60 17.09 19.53
CA ALA A 236 -22.39 16.29 19.39
C ALA A 236 -22.06 15.54 20.69
N HIS A 237 -21.52 14.32 20.55
CA HIS A 237 -21.15 13.42 21.67
C HIS A 237 -22.32 13.03 22.58
N ALA A 238 -23.53 12.88 22.02
CA ALA A 238 -24.62 12.19 22.69
C ALA A 238 -24.23 10.73 23.04
N ALA A 239 -24.83 10.17 24.10
CA ALA A 239 -24.43 8.90 24.72
C ALA A 239 -24.43 7.66 23.78
N ASP A 240 -25.04 7.74 22.60
CA ASP A 240 -25.23 6.63 21.66
C ASP A 240 -24.23 6.64 20.48
N GLY A 241 -23.14 7.41 20.56
CA GLY A 241 -22.11 7.49 19.50
C GLY A 241 -21.11 6.33 19.49
N ASN A 242 -20.34 6.21 18.41
CA ASN A 242 -19.24 5.23 18.23
C ASN A 242 -18.01 5.48 19.15
N ASP A 243 -18.12 6.42 20.08
CA ASP A 243 -17.05 6.89 20.95
C ASP A 243 -16.50 5.79 21.90
N PRO A 244 -17.33 4.96 22.56
CA PRO A 244 -16.83 3.85 23.38
C PRO A 244 -16.04 2.81 22.58
N ASP A 245 -16.46 2.53 21.35
CA ASP A 245 -15.81 1.55 20.48
C ASP A 245 -14.44 2.05 19.98
N LYS A 246 -14.30 3.36 19.71
CA LYS A 246 -13.00 3.98 19.40
C LYS A 246 -12.03 3.89 20.58
N ASP A 247 -12.52 4.26 21.77
CA ASP A 247 -11.72 4.22 22.99
C ASP A 247 -11.27 2.78 23.30
N ALA A 248 -12.16 1.80 23.12
CA ALA A 248 -11.83 0.38 23.28
C ALA A 248 -10.79 -0.10 22.24
N ALA A 249 -10.92 0.33 20.98
CA ALA A 249 -9.96 0.00 19.93
C ALA A 249 -8.56 0.57 20.24
N LEU A 250 -8.47 1.83 20.67
CA LEU A 250 -7.22 2.46 21.10
C LEU A 250 -6.61 1.71 22.29
N ARG A 251 -7.40 1.40 23.33
CA ARG A 251 -6.92 0.64 24.50
C ARG A 251 -6.44 -0.76 24.15
N SER A 252 -7.14 -1.45 23.24
CA SER A 252 -6.70 -2.76 22.74
C SER A 252 -5.38 -2.70 21.95
N ALA A 253 -5.06 -1.54 21.37
CA ALA A 253 -3.80 -1.25 20.70
C ALA A 253 -2.70 -0.75 21.66
N GLY A 254 -2.96 -0.72 22.96
CA GLY A 254 -2.00 -0.28 23.99
C GLY A 254 -1.94 1.24 24.21
N TRP A 255 -2.96 1.97 23.78
CA TRP A 255 -3.09 3.42 23.98
C TRP A 255 -4.03 3.75 25.13
N GLU A 256 -3.76 4.83 25.87
CA GLU A 256 -4.72 5.39 26.82
C GLU A 256 -5.42 6.59 26.19
N VAL A 257 -6.65 6.86 26.62
CA VAL A 257 -7.46 7.96 26.09
C VAL A 257 -7.80 8.94 27.20
N ILE A 258 -7.45 10.22 26.98
CA ILE A 258 -7.83 11.35 27.82
C ILE A 258 -8.85 12.18 27.05
N ARG A 259 -10.05 12.37 27.61
CA ARG A 259 -11.09 13.18 26.96
C ARG A 259 -11.22 14.53 27.63
N VAL A 260 -11.05 15.60 26.87
CA VAL A 260 -11.31 16.98 27.32
C VAL A 260 -12.76 17.31 27.01
N ARG A 261 -13.62 17.27 28.03
CA ARG A 261 -15.06 17.48 27.92
C ARG A 261 -15.40 18.96 28.14
N THR A 262 -16.01 19.60 27.15
CA THR A 262 -16.43 21.00 27.24
C THR A 262 -17.94 21.19 27.22
N GLY A 263 -18.42 22.37 27.62
CA GLY A 263 -19.85 22.73 27.53
C GLY A 263 -20.78 21.83 28.35
N ASP A 264 -20.37 21.53 29.60
CA ASP A 264 -21.10 20.66 30.54
C ASP A 264 -21.32 19.22 30.07
N LEU A 265 -20.54 18.75 29.08
CA LEU A 265 -20.52 17.34 28.71
C LEU A 265 -20.15 16.46 29.93
N PRO A 266 -20.86 15.34 30.14
CA PRO A 266 -20.62 14.46 31.28
C PRO A 266 -19.22 13.82 31.25
N LEU A 267 -18.67 13.61 32.45
CA LEU A 267 -17.44 12.83 32.65
C LEU A 267 -17.82 11.36 32.84
N PHE A 268 -17.31 10.48 31.99
CA PHE A 268 -17.57 9.04 32.04
C PHE A 268 -16.36 8.25 32.52
N GLY A 269 -15.16 8.71 32.19
CA GLY A 269 -13.90 8.03 32.48
C GLY A 269 -13.12 8.64 33.63
N PRO A 270 -12.22 7.87 34.27
CA PRO A 270 -11.31 8.38 35.31
C PRO A 270 -10.27 9.37 34.75
N TYR A 271 -10.09 9.40 33.43
CA TYR A 271 -9.16 10.25 32.71
C TYR A 271 -9.85 11.40 31.96
N ASP A 272 -11.15 11.62 32.18
CA ASP A 272 -11.86 12.75 31.61
C ASP A 272 -11.46 14.05 32.34
N VAL A 273 -11.27 15.11 31.56
CA VAL A 273 -10.92 16.46 32.03
C VAL A 273 -12.07 17.40 31.71
N ALA A 274 -12.72 17.95 32.72
CA ALA A 274 -13.71 19.02 32.54
C ALA A 274 -13.02 20.33 32.15
N ALA A 275 -13.51 21.00 31.10
CA ALA A 275 -12.97 22.27 30.64
C ALA A 275 -14.07 23.21 30.13
N SER A 276 -13.87 24.52 30.26
CA SER A 276 -14.74 25.53 29.64
C SER A 276 -14.34 25.89 28.20
N GLY A 277 -13.23 25.32 27.71
CA GLY A 277 -12.62 25.63 26.42
C GLY A 277 -11.10 25.42 26.46
N PRO A 278 -10.35 25.84 25.41
CA PRO A 278 -8.90 25.66 25.30
C PRO A 278 -8.12 26.69 26.14
N THR A 279 -8.42 26.74 27.44
CA THR A 279 -7.83 27.68 28.39
C THR A 279 -6.52 27.17 28.96
N GLN A 280 -5.72 28.04 29.59
CA GLN A 280 -4.52 27.60 30.31
C GLN A 280 -4.84 26.62 31.45
N LEU A 281 -5.99 26.80 32.10
CA LEU A 281 -6.45 25.88 33.15
C LEU A 281 -6.69 24.48 32.59
N ALA A 282 -7.36 24.38 31.44
CA ALA A 282 -7.56 23.10 30.75
C ALA A 282 -6.22 22.48 30.32
N THR A 283 -5.28 23.28 29.82
CA THR A 283 -3.94 22.79 29.45
C THR A 283 -3.22 22.18 30.65
N ASN A 284 -3.23 22.85 31.81
CA ASN A 284 -2.59 22.34 33.02
C ASN A 284 -3.28 21.06 33.52
N ALA A 285 -4.62 21.03 33.52
CA ALA A 285 -5.37 19.84 33.94
C ALA A 285 -5.09 18.62 33.04
N VAL A 286 -4.94 18.82 31.72
CA VAL A 286 -4.53 17.76 30.80
C VAL A 286 -3.10 17.29 31.09
N GLN A 287 -2.16 18.21 31.37
CA GLN A 287 -0.79 17.85 31.75
C GLN A 287 -0.76 17.02 33.05
N ASP A 288 -1.55 17.41 34.05
CA ASP A 288 -1.68 16.66 35.30
C ASP A 288 -2.26 15.27 35.04
N MET A 289 -3.27 15.17 34.15
CA MET A 289 -3.87 13.89 33.77
C MET A 289 -2.89 12.98 33.01
N VAL A 290 -2.11 13.53 32.08
CA VAL A 290 -1.05 12.79 31.39
C VAL A 290 -0.03 12.26 32.41
N THR A 291 0.39 13.10 33.37
CA THR A 291 1.31 12.69 34.43
C THR A 291 0.73 11.54 35.26
N ARG A 292 -0.55 11.63 35.61
CA ARG A 292 -1.25 10.56 36.34
C ARG A 292 -1.28 9.24 35.55
N VAL A 293 -1.63 9.27 34.26
CA VAL A 293 -1.65 8.07 33.39
C VAL A 293 -0.27 7.41 33.34
N LEU A 294 0.81 8.21 33.28
CA LEU A 294 2.17 7.69 33.25
C LEU A 294 2.56 7.04 34.58
N LEU A 295 2.24 7.68 35.71
CA LEU A 295 2.50 7.11 37.04
C LEU A 295 1.74 5.79 37.26
N GLU A 296 0.45 5.74 36.89
CA GLU A 296 -0.37 4.53 37.04
C GLU A 296 0.11 3.37 36.13
N ARG A 297 0.81 3.67 35.03
CA ARG A 297 1.41 2.65 34.14
C ARG A 297 2.75 2.13 34.64
N ASP A 298 3.55 2.96 35.28
CA ASP A 298 4.84 2.54 35.87
C ASP A 298 4.65 1.62 37.08
N ASP A 299 3.50 1.73 37.76
CA ASP A 299 3.12 0.91 38.92
C ASP A 299 2.46 -0.45 38.56
N ALA A 300 2.16 -0.70 37.28
CA ALA A 300 1.44 -1.88 36.77
C ALA A 300 2.34 -2.97 36.19
#